data_AF-H0EUQ4-F1
#
_entry.id   AF-H0EUQ4-F1
#
_cell.length_a   1.000
_cell.length_b   1.000
_cell.length_c   1.000
_cell.angle_alpha   90.00
_cell.angle_beta   90.00
_cell.angle_gamma   90.00
#
_symmetry.space_group_name_H-M   'P 1'
#
loop_
_entity.id
_entity.type
_entity.pdbx_description
1 polymer ?
#
loop_
_entity_poly.entity_id
_entity_poly.type
_entity_poly.pdbx_seq_one_letter_code
_entity_poly.pdbx_strand_id
1 'polypeptide(L)'
;MPPSSSTSPPNTPRIDPSLRLRRAIHANDPLLVTRILKSHPLLLQNPDSTPHGLSNTSLHLSAHLGFLPIVAVLLSLGHEKSGISLNEDHQTPLMLAAAAGHTEI
;
A
#
# COMPACT_ATOMS: atom_id res chain seq x y z
N MET A 1 34.40 -42.21 4.92
CA MET A 1 33.40 -41.31 5.53
C MET A 1 32.98 -40.30 4.46
N PRO A 2 31.69 -40.18 4.11
CA PRO A 2 31.27 -39.20 3.12
C PRO A 2 31.21 -37.79 3.74
N PRO A 3 31.43 -36.71 2.97
CA PRO A 3 31.26 -35.35 3.46
C PRO A 3 29.78 -35.02 3.58
N SER A 4 29.39 -34.52 4.76
CA SER A 4 28.06 -34.01 5.07
C SER A 4 27.73 -32.82 4.17
N SER A 5 26.84 -33.00 3.21
CA SER A 5 26.31 -31.92 2.38
C SER A 5 25.35 -31.07 3.21
N SER A 6 25.82 -29.92 3.72
CA SER A 6 24.96 -28.91 4.32
C SER A 6 24.20 -28.16 3.22
N THR A 7 23.05 -28.69 2.83
CA THR A 7 22.08 -27.94 2.03
C THR A 7 21.49 -26.82 2.88
N SER A 8 22.00 -25.60 2.70
CA SER A 8 21.34 -24.38 3.16
C SER A 8 19.96 -24.25 2.50
N PRO A 9 18.93 -23.79 3.23
CA PRO A 9 17.60 -23.64 2.65
C PRO A 9 17.61 -22.59 1.54
N PRO A 10 16.74 -22.72 0.53
CA PRO A 10 16.67 -21.76 -0.57
C PRO A 10 16.34 -20.38 0.00
N ASN A 11 17.22 -19.40 -0.26
CA ASN A 11 16.99 -17.99 0.04
C ASN A 11 15.92 -17.46 -0.93
N THR A 12 14.65 -17.77 -0.66
CA THR A 12 13.54 -17.17 -1.40
C THR A 12 13.60 -15.67 -1.16
N PRO A 13 13.80 -14.84 -2.20
CA PRO A 13 13.88 -13.40 -2.01
C PRO A 13 12.56 -12.95 -1.41
N ARG A 14 12.60 -12.50 -0.16
CA ARG A 14 11.43 -11.96 0.52
C ARG A 14 10.95 -10.78 -0.33
N ILE A 15 9.76 -10.89 -0.92
CA ILE A 15 9.16 -9.82 -1.71
C ILE A 15 9.16 -8.56 -0.85
N ASP A 16 9.62 -7.47 -1.45
CA ASP A 16 9.70 -6.16 -0.82
C ASP A 16 8.36 -5.79 -0.13
N PRO A 17 8.36 -5.34 1.14
CA PRO A 17 7.14 -5.03 1.88
C PRO A 17 6.28 -3.92 1.24
N SER A 18 6.88 -2.94 0.56
CA SER A 18 6.14 -1.90 -0.18
C SER A 18 5.38 -2.52 -1.36
N LEU A 19 6.05 -3.38 -2.14
CA LEU A 19 5.41 -4.12 -3.23
C LEU A 19 4.31 -5.05 -2.73
N ARG A 20 4.53 -5.73 -1.60
CA ARG A 20 3.50 -6.58 -0.97
C ARG A 20 2.29 -5.76 -0.51
N LEU A 21 2.52 -4.57 0.04
CA LEU A 21 1.45 -3.67 0.44
C LEU A 21 0.61 -3.25 -0.77
N ARG A 22 1.25 -2.86 -1.88
CA ARG A 22 0.57 -2.52 -3.14
C ARG A 22 -0.29 -3.67 -3.65
N ARG A 23 0.27 -4.89 -3.69
CA ARG A 23 -0.48 -6.08 -4.10
C ARG A 23 -1.67 -6.37 -3.21
N ALA A 24 -1.54 -6.18 -1.89
CA ALA A 24 -2.65 -6.34 -0.95
C ALA A 24 -3.78 -5.33 -1.22
N ILE A 25 -3.44 -4.09 -1.59
CA ILE A 25 -4.43 -3.06 -1.97
C ILE A 25 -5.13 -3.46 -3.27
N HIS A 26 -4.40 -3.84 -4.32
CA HIS A 26 -5.01 -4.30 -5.57
C HIS A 26 -5.90 -5.54 -5.40
N ALA A 27 -5.58 -6.41 -4.44
CA ALA A 27 -6.38 -7.58 -4.09
C ALA A 27 -7.58 -7.25 -3.18
N ASN A 28 -7.79 -5.99 -2.79
CA ASN A 28 -8.78 -5.54 -1.81
C ASN A 28 -8.73 -6.35 -0.50
N ASP A 29 -7.52 -6.57 0.04
CA ASP A 29 -7.31 -7.32 1.28
C ASP A 29 -6.95 -6.39 2.46
N PRO A 30 -7.96 -5.84 3.18
CA PRO A 30 -7.72 -4.93 4.30
C PRO A 30 -7.01 -5.59 5.48
N LEU A 31 -7.16 -6.91 5.66
CA LEU A 31 -6.50 -7.64 6.74
C LEU A 31 -4.99 -7.74 6.47
N LEU A 32 -4.61 -8.05 5.23
CA LEU A 32 -3.21 -8.10 4.85
C LEU A 32 -2.58 -6.71 4.87
N VAL A 33 -3.28 -5.67 4.40
CA VAL A 33 -2.84 -4.26 4.54
C VAL A 33 -2.55 -3.94 6.01
N THR A 34 -3.49 -4.26 6.91
CA THR A 34 -3.35 -4.04 8.35
C THR A 34 -2.13 -4.77 8.92
N ARG A 35 -1.92 -6.04 8.57
CA ARG A 35 -0.77 -6.82 9.04
C ARG A 35 0.56 -6.28 8.54
N ILE A 36 0.63 -5.86 7.28
CA ILE A 36 1.84 -5.28 6.70
C ILE A 36 2.16 -3.96 7.39
N LEU A 37 1.19 -3.05 7.55
CA LEU A 37 1.40 -1.74 8.18
C LEU A 37 1.71 -1.85 9.68
N LYS A 38 1.17 -2.85 10.38
CA LYS A 38 1.58 -3.13 11.78
C LYS A 38 3.05 -3.53 11.89
N SER A 39 3.57 -4.28 10.92
CA SER A 39 4.98 -4.71 10.93
C SER A 39 5.93 -3.70 10.27
N HIS A 40 5.42 -2.82 9.41
CA HIS A 40 6.18 -1.80 8.68
C HIS A 40 5.45 -0.44 8.69
N PRO A 41 5.37 0.26 9.84
CA PRO A 41 4.59 1.49 9.97
C PRO A 41 5.06 2.64 9.06
N LEU A 42 6.34 2.64 8.68
CA LEU A 42 6.94 3.62 7.77
C LEU A 42 6.34 3.57 6.35
N LEU A 43 5.65 2.48 6.00
CA LEU A 43 4.99 2.31 4.71
C LEU A 43 3.54 2.83 4.71
N LEU A 44 3.11 3.60 5.71
CA LEU A 44 1.74 4.11 5.74
C LEU A 44 1.39 4.93 4.50
N GLN A 45 2.29 5.84 4.10
CA GLN A 45 2.13 6.64 2.87
C GLN A 45 2.40 5.78 1.63
N ASN A 46 3.58 5.15 1.59
CA ASN A 46 4.06 4.30 0.50
C ASN A 46 3.74 4.87 -0.90
N PRO A 47 4.29 6.04 -1.29
CA PRO A 47 4.07 6.64 -2.60
C PRO A 47 4.60 5.76 -3.74
N ASP A 48 3.97 5.84 -4.91
CA ASP A 48 4.40 5.07 -6.09
C ASP A 48 5.47 5.85 -6.85
N SER A 49 6.74 5.48 -6.64
CA SER A 49 7.88 6.11 -7.32
C SER A 49 8.14 5.58 -8.72
N THR A 50 7.29 4.70 -9.26
CA THR A 50 7.44 4.27 -10.66
C THR A 50 7.08 5.43 -11.60
N PRO A 51 7.64 5.47 -12.83
CA PRO A 51 7.37 6.55 -13.77
C PRO A 51 5.90 6.78 -14.15
N HIS A 52 5.03 5.79 -13.89
CA HIS A 52 3.59 5.84 -14.17
C HIS A 52 2.75 5.92 -12.89
N GLY A 53 3.40 5.91 -11.71
CA GLY A 53 2.75 5.87 -10.41
C GLY A 53 2.26 7.22 -9.91
N LEU A 54 2.80 8.31 -10.46
CA LEU A 54 2.46 9.71 -10.13
C LEU A 54 2.62 10.04 -8.63
N SER A 55 3.50 9.33 -7.93
CA SER A 55 3.65 9.42 -6.47
C SER A 55 2.33 9.18 -5.70
N ASN A 56 1.34 8.51 -6.31
CA ASN A 56 0.08 8.17 -5.64
C ASN A 56 0.37 7.36 -4.38
N THR A 57 -0.08 7.81 -3.22
CA THR A 57 0.04 7.07 -1.95
C THR A 57 -0.90 5.86 -1.91
N SER A 58 -0.77 5.03 -0.88
CA SER A 58 -1.72 3.94 -0.62
C SER A 58 -3.16 4.43 -0.48
N LEU A 59 -3.34 5.65 0.06
CA LEU A 59 -4.66 6.27 0.19
C LEU A 59 -5.22 6.72 -1.17
N HIS A 60 -4.39 7.33 -2.04
CA HIS A 60 -4.79 7.65 -3.41
C HIS A 60 -5.26 6.41 -4.18
N LEU A 61 -4.46 5.34 -4.13
CA LEU A 61 -4.77 4.09 -4.84
C LEU A 61 -6.07 3.47 -4.33
N SER A 62 -6.24 3.34 -3.01
CA SER A 62 -7.46 2.73 -2.45
C SER A 62 -8.71 3.56 -2.68
N ALA A 63 -8.60 4.90 -2.66
CA ALA A 63 -9.69 5.80 -2.97
C ALA A 63 -10.10 5.73 -4.45
N HIS A 64 -9.13 5.73 -5.37
CA HIS A 64 -9.37 5.55 -6.80
C HIS A 64 -10.06 4.22 -7.14
N LEU A 65 -9.74 3.15 -6.40
CA LEU A 65 -10.31 1.82 -6.60
C LEU A 65 -11.62 1.57 -5.85
N GLY A 66 -12.08 2.51 -5.01
CA GLY A 66 -13.34 2.35 -4.29
C GLY A 66 -13.26 1.42 -3.07
N PHE A 67 -12.08 1.18 -2.52
CA PHE A 67 -11.88 0.21 -1.43
C PHE A 67 -12.07 0.85 -0.07
N LEU A 68 -13.32 1.19 0.27
CA LEU A 68 -13.72 1.81 1.54
C LEU A 68 -13.11 1.14 2.79
N PRO A 69 -13.07 -0.20 2.93
CA PRO A 69 -12.45 -0.84 4.10
C PRO A 69 -10.96 -0.53 4.23
N ILE A 70 -10.23 -0.43 3.11
CA ILE A 70 -8.80 -0.11 3.11
C ILE A 70 -8.59 1.37 3.40
N VAL A 71 -9.41 2.26 2.81
CA VAL A 71 -9.40 3.70 3.13
C VAL A 71 -9.60 3.92 4.63
N ALA A 72 -10.60 3.26 5.22
CA ALA A 72 -10.86 3.34 6.66
C ALA A 72 -9.67 2.85 7.50
N VAL A 73 -9.01 1.75 7.10
CA VAL A 73 -7.78 1.26 7.76
C VAL A 73 -6.68 2.31 7.71
N LEU A 74 -6.36 2.86 6.53
CA LEU A 74 -5.28 3.85 6.36
C LEU A 74 -5.55 5.13 7.17
N LEU A 75 -6.79 5.62 7.16
CA LEU A 75 -7.20 6.79 7.95
C LEU A 75 -7.12 6.51 9.45
N SER A 76 -7.56 5.33 9.91
CA SER A 76 -7.48 4.95 11.33
C SER A 76 -6.03 4.88 11.85
N LEU A 77 -5.08 4.51 10.98
CA LEU A 77 -3.65 4.49 11.26
C LEU A 77 -3.02 5.89 11.21
N GLY A 78 -3.76 6.89 10.75
CA GLY A 78 -3.37 8.28 10.77
C GLY A 78 -2.65 8.76 9.51
N HIS A 79 -2.97 8.20 8.35
CA HIS A 79 -2.36 8.58 7.08
C HIS A 79 -2.36 10.11 6.85
N GLU A 80 -3.45 10.81 7.16
CA GLU A 80 -3.57 12.27 6.95
C GLU A 80 -3.31 13.10 8.22
N LYS A 81 -2.73 12.53 9.27
CA LYS A 81 -2.51 13.27 10.55
C LYS A 81 -1.55 14.45 10.41
N SER A 82 -0.61 14.37 9.47
CA SER A 82 0.43 15.39 9.26
C SER A 82 0.10 16.41 8.18
N GLY A 83 -1.03 16.24 7.48
CA GLY A 83 -1.43 17.10 6.37
C GLY A 83 -2.16 16.32 5.28
N ILE A 84 -2.62 17.07 4.27
CA ILE A 84 -3.34 16.52 3.11
C ILE A 84 -2.32 15.95 2.12
N SER A 85 -2.45 14.68 1.77
CA SER A 85 -1.61 14.04 0.75
C SER A 85 -1.95 14.56 -0.65
N LEU A 86 -0.93 14.92 -1.42
CA LEU A 86 -1.02 15.31 -2.82
C LEU A 86 -0.11 14.43 -3.66
N ASN A 87 -0.62 13.97 -4.81
CA ASN A 87 0.18 13.29 -5.83
C ASN A 87 0.89 14.31 -6.76
N GLU A 88 1.59 13.84 -7.79
CA GLU A 88 2.31 14.70 -8.74
C GLU A 88 1.41 15.67 -9.52
N ASP A 89 0.15 15.30 -9.72
CA ASP A 89 -0.87 16.14 -10.38
C ASP A 89 -1.60 17.07 -9.39
N HIS A 90 -1.10 17.20 -8.16
CA HIS A 90 -1.75 17.94 -7.08
C HIS A 90 -3.17 17.45 -6.74
N GLN A 91 -3.47 16.19 -7.02
CA GLN A 91 -4.75 15.58 -6.69
C GLN A 91 -4.70 15.02 -5.27
N THR A 92 -5.85 15.09 -4.58
CA THR A 92 -6.05 14.41 -3.30
C THR A 92 -6.66 13.02 -3.53
N PRO A 93 -6.62 12.11 -2.54
CA PRO A 93 -7.34 10.85 -2.63
C PRO A 93 -8.84 11.00 -2.88
N LEU A 94 -9.48 12.03 -2.29
CA LEU A 94 -10.89 12.32 -2.48
C LEU A 94 -11.21 12.73 -3.93
N MET A 95 -10.33 13.51 -4.57
CA MET A 95 -10.51 13.86 -5.99
C MET A 95 -10.49 12.62 -6.88
N LEU A 96 -9.63 11.64 -6.59
CA LEU A 96 -9.58 10.39 -7.34
C LEU A 96 -10.81 9.51 -7.11
N ALA A 97 -11.32 9.43 -5.87
CA ALA A 97 -12.56 8.71 -5.57
C ALA A 97 -13.76 9.34 -6.29
N ALA A 98 -13.88 10.67 -6.25
CA ALA A 98 -14.95 11.40 -6.93
C ALA A 98 -14.90 11.21 -8.45
N ALA A 99 -13.70 11.29 -9.05
CA ALA A 99 -13.51 11.06 -10.48
C ALA A 99 -13.85 9.63 -10.90
N ALA A 100 -13.63 8.65 -10.04
CA ALA A 100 -13.99 7.25 -10.24
C ALA A 100 -15.46 6.92 -9.91
N GLY A 101 -16.23 7.88 -9.36
CA GLY A 101 -17.65 7.70 -9.01
C GLY A 101 -17.90 6.98 -7.68
N HIS A 102 -16.90 6.92 -6.79
CA HIS A 102 -17.02 6.28 -5.49
C HIS A 102 -17.58 7.23 -4.44
N THR A 103 -18.91 7.34 -4.37
CA THR A 103 -19.60 8.29 -3.47
C THR A 103 -19.58 7.90 -2.00
N GLU A 104 -19.20 6.66 -1.68
CA GLU A 104 -19.17 6.14 -0.31
C GLU A 104 -17.86 6.49 0.43
N ILE A 105 -16.91 7.11 -0.28
CA ILE A 105 -15.54 7.46 0.15
C ILE A 105 -15.35 8.97 -0.01
#